data_AF-A0A2C7Z5B3-F1
#
_entry.id   AF-A0A2C7Z5B3-F1
#
_cell.length_a   1.000
_cell.length_b   1.000
_cell.length_c   1.000
_cell.angle_alpha   90.00
_cell.angle_beta   90.00
_cell.angle_gamma   90.00
#
_symmetry.space_group_name_H-M   'P 1'
#
loop_
_entity.id
_entity.type
_entity.pdbx_description
1 polymer ?
#
loop_
_entity_poly.entity_id
_entity_poly.type
_entity_poly.pdbx_seq_one_letter_code
_entity_poly.pdbx_strand_id
1 'polypeptide(L)'
;MSIYKGPIVDGHHHFWEPSLGKQPWLLPEVNIPFRYGDYSSIKRTYLPPDLLADSAAFNIVGTVTMETEWDEDDQLGEMVYMQRMQDEFGLPNACVAHAVLDDPAVGELLERYSGSSQSTV
;
A
#
# COMPACT_ATOMS: atom_id res chain seq x y z
N MET A 1 -12.08 -19.38 24.05
CA MET A 1 -10.90 -18.50 23.90
C MET A 1 -11.42 -17.09 23.67
N SER A 2 -11.04 -16.09 24.48
CA SER A 2 -11.35 -14.69 24.15
C SER A 2 -10.32 -14.17 23.15
N ILE A 3 -10.78 -13.42 22.15
CA ILE A 3 -9.89 -12.74 21.19
C ILE A 3 -9.21 -11.55 21.87
N TYR A 4 -7.96 -11.25 21.49
CA TYR A 4 -7.22 -10.09 22.00
C TYR A 4 -7.96 -8.79 21.66
N LYS A 5 -8.06 -7.88 22.63
CA LYS A 5 -8.79 -6.59 22.51
C LYS A 5 -7.92 -5.35 22.72
N GLY A 6 -6.61 -5.53 22.93
CA GLY A 6 -5.69 -4.40 23.02
C GLY A 6 -5.40 -3.78 21.65
N PRO A 7 -4.63 -2.68 21.60
CA PRO A 7 -4.27 -2.01 20.36
C PRO A 7 -3.40 -2.92 19.47
N ILE A 8 -3.67 -2.91 18.16
CA ILE A 8 -2.94 -3.68 17.15
C ILE A 8 -2.46 -2.71 16.08
N VAL A 9 -1.21 -2.88 15.64
CA VAL A 9 -0.73 -2.32 14.37
C VAL A 9 -0.75 -3.43 13.34
N ASP A 10 -1.46 -3.24 12.24
CA ASP A 10 -1.34 -4.13 11.09
C ASP A 10 0.00 -3.87 10.40
N GLY A 11 0.92 -4.83 10.49
CA GLY A 11 2.29 -4.66 10.03
C GLY A 11 2.51 -4.89 8.53
N HIS A 12 1.52 -5.42 7.82
CA HIS A 12 1.66 -5.71 6.39
C HIS A 12 0.29 -5.88 5.73
N HIS A 13 -0.08 -4.94 4.87
CA HIS A 13 -1.18 -5.08 3.90
C HIS A 13 -0.84 -4.28 2.63
N HIS A 14 -1.77 -4.24 1.68
CA HIS A 14 -1.64 -3.49 0.44
C HIS A 14 -2.92 -2.70 0.17
N PHE A 15 -2.78 -1.49 -0.39
CA PHE A 15 -3.88 -0.72 -0.96
C PHE A 15 -3.70 -0.56 -2.47
N TRP A 16 -4.76 -0.77 -3.24
CA TRP A 16 -4.69 -0.62 -4.69
C TRP A 16 -6.00 -0.13 -5.28
N GLU A 17 -5.90 0.50 -6.45
CA GLU A 17 -7.02 0.92 -7.27
C GLU A 17 -6.68 0.60 -8.73
N PRO A 18 -7.03 -0.60 -9.24
CA PRO A 18 -6.60 -1.05 -10.56
C PRO A 18 -7.02 -0.12 -11.70
N SER A 19 -8.09 0.66 -11.52
CA SER A 19 -8.54 1.67 -12.49
C SER A 19 -7.55 2.82 -12.71
N LEU A 20 -6.57 3.02 -11.82
CA LEU A 20 -5.48 3.98 -12.05
C LEU A 20 -4.50 3.50 -13.13
N GLY A 21 -4.51 2.21 -13.44
CA GLY A 21 -3.57 1.61 -14.39
C GLY A 21 -2.12 1.64 -13.94
N LYS A 22 -1.89 1.83 -12.64
CA LYS A 22 -0.56 1.98 -12.03
C LYS A 22 -0.01 0.72 -11.39
N GLN A 23 -0.83 -0.33 -11.24
CA GLN A 23 -0.38 -1.68 -10.92
C GLN A 23 -0.63 -2.59 -12.15
N PRO A 24 0.35 -2.76 -13.05
CA PRO A 24 0.13 -3.45 -14.33
C PRO A 24 -0.43 -4.87 -14.17
N TRP A 25 -0.02 -5.60 -13.12
CA TRP A 25 -0.45 -6.97 -12.87
C TRP A 25 -1.91 -7.09 -12.41
N LEU A 26 -2.49 -6.01 -11.85
CA LEU A 26 -3.88 -5.96 -11.36
C LEU A 26 -4.90 -5.50 -12.40
N LEU A 27 -4.46 -5.07 -13.58
CA LEU A 27 -5.36 -4.67 -14.66
C LEU A 27 -6.39 -5.79 -14.97
N PRO A 28 -7.66 -5.46 -15.21
CA PRO A 28 -8.74 -6.45 -15.37
C PRO A 28 -8.41 -7.57 -16.39
N GLU A 29 -7.83 -7.19 -17.52
CA GLU A 29 -7.48 -8.07 -18.64
C GLU A 29 -6.14 -8.82 -18.49
N VAL A 30 -5.28 -8.41 -17.57
CA VAL A 30 -3.91 -8.97 -17.42
C VAL A 30 -3.93 -10.24 -16.58
N ASN A 31 -3.49 -11.37 -17.09
CA ASN A 31 -3.34 -12.59 -16.28
C ASN A 31 -1.92 -13.12 -16.42
N ILE A 32 -1.11 -12.91 -15.38
CA ILE A 32 0.26 -13.42 -15.33
C ILE A 32 0.28 -14.80 -14.64
N PRO A 33 1.31 -15.63 -14.87
CA PRO A 33 1.53 -16.87 -14.11
C PRO A 33 1.87 -16.56 -12.64
N PHE A 34 0.85 -16.21 -11.85
CA PHE A 34 1.03 -15.79 -10.48
C PHE A 34 1.27 -17.00 -9.56
N ARG A 35 2.24 -16.88 -8.66
CA ARG A 35 2.72 -18.01 -7.83
C ARG A 35 1.64 -18.64 -6.94
N TYR A 36 0.54 -17.92 -6.69
CA TYR A 36 -0.57 -18.36 -5.85
C TYR A 36 -1.82 -18.79 -6.63
N GLY A 37 -1.75 -18.84 -7.97
CA GLY A 37 -2.86 -19.23 -8.83
C GLY A 37 -3.72 -18.05 -9.28
N ASP A 38 -5.00 -18.31 -9.56
CA ASP A 38 -5.94 -17.29 -10.02
C ASP A 38 -6.17 -16.22 -8.94
N TYR A 39 -5.90 -14.98 -9.30
CA TYR A 39 -6.00 -13.80 -8.44
C TYR A 39 -7.10 -12.84 -8.92
N SER A 40 -7.96 -13.27 -9.85
CA SER A 40 -9.02 -12.42 -10.42
C SER A 40 -9.95 -11.81 -9.36
N SER A 41 -10.14 -12.47 -8.21
CA SER A 41 -10.99 -11.97 -7.12
C SER A 41 -10.47 -10.71 -6.43
N ILE A 42 -9.16 -10.44 -6.51
CA ILE A 42 -8.55 -9.26 -5.89
C ILE A 42 -8.37 -8.08 -6.84
N LYS A 43 -8.70 -8.24 -8.13
CA LYS A 43 -8.66 -7.17 -9.15
C LYS A 43 -9.82 -6.18 -9.02
N ARG A 44 -9.94 -5.61 -7.84
CA ARG A 44 -10.93 -4.60 -7.45
C ARG A 44 -10.25 -3.59 -6.54
N THR A 45 -10.77 -2.37 -6.50
CA THR A 45 -10.31 -1.37 -5.54
C THR A 45 -10.37 -1.92 -4.12
N TYR A 46 -9.31 -1.69 -3.35
CA TYR A 46 -9.20 -2.05 -1.93
C TYR A 46 -8.44 -0.94 -1.19
N LEU A 47 -9.16 -0.18 -0.38
CA LEU A 47 -8.69 1.05 0.25
C LEU A 47 -8.91 0.99 1.78
N PRO A 48 -8.46 2.00 2.56
CA PRO A 48 -8.61 1.97 4.01
C PRO A 48 -10.02 1.64 4.54
N PRO A 49 -11.14 2.11 3.96
CA PRO A 49 -12.47 1.72 4.40
C PRO A 49 -12.74 0.22 4.30
N ASP A 50 -12.23 -0.46 3.27
CA ASP A 50 -12.38 -1.90 3.09
C ASP A 50 -11.59 -2.67 4.14
N LEU A 51 -10.34 -2.27 4.39
CA LEU A 51 -9.50 -2.86 5.45
C LEU A 51 -10.15 -2.73 6.83
N LEU A 52 -10.69 -1.56 7.16
CA LEU A 52 -11.36 -1.31 8.44
C LEU A 52 -12.64 -2.15 8.59
N ALA A 53 -13.39 -2.34 7.50
CA ALA A 53 -14.57 -3.20 7.50
C ALA A 53 -14.20 -4.68 7.72
N ASP A 54 -13.19 -5.18 7.00
CA ASP A 54 -12.73 -6.57 7.10
C ASP A 54 -12.09 -6.87 8.48
N SER A 55 -11.48 -5.86 9.10
CA SER A 55 -10.79 -5.98 10.38
C SER A 55 -11.60 -5.52 11.60
N ALA A 56 -12.91 -5.26 11.45
CA ALA A 56 -13.76 -4.67 12.49
C ALA A 56 -13.80 -5.42 13.85
N ALA A 57 -13.41 -6.70 13.88
CA ALA A 57 -13.30 -7.47 15.13
C ALA A 57 -12.05 -7.13 15.97
N PHE A 58 -11.07 -6.46 15.36
CA PHE A 58 -9.76 -6.10 15.90
C PHE A 58 -9.69 -4.59 16.18
N ASN A 59 -8.92 -4.21 17.21
CA ASN A 59 -8.66 -2.81 17.52
C ASN A 59 -7.41 -2.35 16.77
N ILE A 60 -7.54 -2.17 15.45
CA ILE A 60 -6.46 -1.63 14.61
C ILE A 60 -6.30 -0.15 14.93
N VAL A 61 -5.14 0.22 15.49
CA VAL A 61 -4.79 1.61 15.83
C VAL A 61 -3.78 2.21 14.85
N GLY A 62 -3.27 1.41 13.92
CA GLY A 62 -2.45 1.88 12.82
C GLY A 62 -2.05 0.77 11.87
N THR A 63 -1.51 1.14 10.71
CA THR A 63 -1.18 0.18 9.66
C THR A 63 0.10 0.55 8.91
N VAL A 64 0.82 -0.47 8.43
CA VAL A 64 1.94 -0.35 7.50
C VAL A 64 1.52 -0.96 6.16
N THR A 65 1.50 -0.16 5.09
CA THR A 65 1.27 -0.68 3.74
C THR A 65 2.59 -1.05 3.08
N MET A 66 2.59 -2.13 2.31
CA MET A 66 3.68 -2.49 1.40
C MET A 66 3.33 -1.99 -0.01
N GLU A 67 4.37 -1.60 -0.76
CA GLU A 67 4.29 -1.33 -2.19
C GLU A 67 3.54 -2.44 -2.95
N THR A 68 2.92 -2.08 -4.06
CA THR A 68 1.94 -2.93 -4.76
C THR A 68 2.38 -3.34 -6.16
N GLU A 69 3.69 -3.40 -6.40
CA GLU A 69 4.30 -3.52 -7.72
C GLU A 69 3.74 -2.43 -8.64
N TRP A 70 3.86 -1.18 -8.16
CA TRP A 70 3.52 0.02 -8.91
C TRP A 70 4.38 0.14 -10.17
N ASP A 71 3.92 0.94 -11.12
CA ASP A 71 4.64 1.37 -12.32
C ASP A 71 6.12 1.70 -11.99
N GLU A 72 7.03 0.86 -12.48
CA GLU A 72 8.47 0.91 -12.13
C GLU A 72 9.11 2.22 -12.59
N ASP A 73 8.55 2.88 -13.61
CA ASP A 73 9.00 4.21 -14.07
C ASP A 73 8.51 5.35 -13.15
N ASP A 74 7.70 5.04 -12.13
CA ASP A 74 7.01 6.01 -11.25
C ASP A 74 7.05 5.59 -9.77
N GLN A 75 8.21 5.13 -9.30
CA GLN A 75 8.39 4.66 -7.92
C GLN A 75 7.93 5.67 -6.85
N LEU A 76 8.19 6.97 -7.06
CA LEU A 76 7.74 7.99 -6.12
C LEU A 76 6.22 8.23 -6.19
N GLY A 77 5.60 8.04 -7.36
CA GLY A 77 4.18 8.25 -7.56
C GLY A 77 3.34 7.43 -6.58
N GLU A 78 3.75 6.19 -6.29
CA GLU A 78 3.08 5.36 -5.30
C GLU A 78 3.10 5.98 -3.91
N MET A 79 4.24 6.49 -3.45
CA MET A 79 4.34 7.10 -2.11
C MET A 79 3.57 8.41 -2.02
N VAL A 80 3.53 9.20 -3.11
CA VAL A 80 2.66 10.38 -3.19
C VAL A 80 1.19 9.98 -3.14
N TYR A 81 0.81 8.88 -3.80
CA TYR A 81 -0.55 8.35 -3.75
C TYR A 81 -0.90 7.85 -2.33
N MET A 82 0.01 7.13 -1.66
CA MET A 82 -0.18 6.70 -0.26
C MET A 82 -0.30 7.88 0.71
N GLN A 83 0.45 8.97 0.51
CA GLN A 83 0.28 10.17 1.32
C GLN A 83 -1.13 10.76 1.15
N ARG A 84 -1.67 10.79 -0.08
CA ARG A 84 -3.06 11.23 -0.31
C ARG A 84 -4.07 10.32 0.38
N MET A 85 -3.85 9.01 0.37
CA MET A 85 -4.69 8.06 1.12
C MET A 85 -4.64 8.34 2.62
N GLN A 86 -3.45 8.64 3.16
CA GLN A 86 -3.29 9.02 4.57
C GLN A 86 -4.00 10.33 4.89
N ASP A 87 -3.90 11.34 4.02
CA ASP A 87 -4.59 12.62 4.19
C ASP A 87 -6.12 12.45 4.14
N GLU A 88 -6.63 11.56 3.28
CA GLU A 88 -8.07 11.33 3.09
C GLU A 88 -8.69 10.44 4.17
N PHE A 89 -8.03 9.35 4.54
CA PHE A 89 -8.58 8.29 5.39
C PHE A 89 -7.90 8.17 6.76
N GLY A 90 -6.78 8.86 6.98
CA GLY A 90 -5.95 8.71 8.18
C GLY A 90 -5.03 7.48 8.17
N LEU A 91 -5.03 6.69 7.09
CA LEU A 91 -4.21 5.48 6.90
C LEU A 91 -3.60 5.48 5.49
N PRO A 92 -2.39 4.91 5.30
CA PRO A 92 -1.58 4.17 6.28
C PRO A 92 -0.74 5.09 7.20
N ASN A 93 -0.20 4.56 8.30
CA ASN A 93 0.69 5.31 9.20
C ASN A 93 2.17 5.23 8.77
N ALA A 94 2.53 4.20 8.02
CA ALA A 94 3.84 4.06 7.40
C ALA A 94 3.70 3.27 6.10
N CYS A 95 4.66 3.46 5.20
CA CYS A 95 4.74 2.76 3.93
C CYS A 95 6.10 2.06 3.83
N VAL A 96 6.10 0.85 3.26
CA VAL A 96 7.30 0.20 2.74
C VAL A 96 7.32 0.43 1.23
N ALA A 97 8.16 1.37 0.79
CA ALA A 97 8.26 1.81 -0.59
C ALA A 97 9.16 0.90 -1.42
N HIS A 98 8.88 0.82 -2.73
CA HIS A 98 9.80 0.20 -3.68
C HIS A 98 11.02 1.11 -3.97
N ALA A 99 12.20 0.50 -4.08
CA ALA A 99 13.42 1.16 -4.55
C ALA A 99 14.29 0.17 -5.33
N VAL A 100 14.66 0.52 -6.57
CA VAL A 100 15.70 -0.18 -7.33
C VAL A 100 17.06 0.13 -6.72
N LEU A 101 17.59 -0.80 -5.92
CA LEU A 101 18.75 -0.53 -5.05
C LEU A 101 20.08 -0.41 -5.79
N ASP A 102 20.18 -0.91 -7.03
CA ASP A 102 21.36 -0.79 -7.88
C ASP A 102 21.31 0.40 -8.86
N ASP A 103 20.23 1.19 -8.83
CA ASP A 103 20.15 2.46 -9.56
C ASP A 103 21.14 3.48 -8.97
N PRO A 104 22.06 4.06 -9.77
CA PRO A 104 22.94 5.14 -9.32
C PRO A 104 22.21 6.33 -8.67
N ALA A 105 20.95 6.57 -9.04
CA ALA A 105 20.10 7.64 -8.51
C ALA A 105 19.29 7.24 -7.26
N VAL A 106 19.42 6.01 -6.74
CA VAL A 106 18.63 5.53 -5.59
C VAL A 106 18.77 6.42 -4.36
N GLY A 107 19.94 7.03 -4.15
CA GLY A 107 20.16 7.97 -3.03
C GLY A 107 19.20 9.16 -3.07
N GLU A 108 19.02 9.77 -4.25
CA GLU A 108 18.09 10.89 -4.44
C GLU A 108 16.64 10.46 -4.21
N LEU A 109 16.28 9.25 -4.65
CA LEU A 109 14.96 8.69 -4.40
C LEU A 109 14.69 8.50 -2.89
N LEU A 110 15.63 7.92 -2.15
CA LEU A 110 15.50 7.68 -0.71
C LEU A 110 15.40 9.01 0.07
N GLU A 111 16.15 10.04 -0.33
CA GLU A 111 16.02 11.39 0.22
C GLU A 111 14.61 11.94 0.00
N ARG A 112 14.05 11.78 -1.20
CA ARG A 112 12.66 12.18 -1.49
C ARG A 112 11.67 11.44 -0.60
N TYR A 113 11.84 10.13 -0.38
CA TYR A 113 10.99 9.36 0.54
C TYR A 113 11.01 9.91 1.96
N SER A 114 12.19 10.29 2.47
CA SER A 114 12.32 10.90 3.81
C SER A 114 11.64 12.28 3.93
N GLY A 115 11.56 13.02 2.83
CA GLY A 115 10.91 14.33 2.77
C GLY A 115 9.39 14.26 2.64
N SER A 116 8.84 13.12 2.25
CA SER A 116 7.39 12.90 2.09
C SER A 116 6.62 12.73 3.40
N SER A 117 7.28 12.73 4.56
CA SER A 117 6.61 12.52 5.85
C SER A 117 6.90 13.65 6.83
N GLN A 118 5.92 14.52 7.10
CA GLN A 118 5.43 14.91 8.44
C GLN A 118 4.19 15.82 8.30
N SER A 119 2.98 15.25 8.15
CA SER A 119 1.76 15.96 8.56
C SER A 119 1.60 15.76 10.07
N THR A 120 1.97 16.79 10.82
CA THR A 120 1.73 16.89 12.27
C THR A 120 0.24 17.05 12.54
N VAL A 121 -0.36 16.11 13.28
CA VAL A 121 -1.53 16.37 14.14
C VAL A 121 -1.36 15.61 15.44
#